data_AF-A0AAW7AXL3-F1
#
_entry.id   AF-A0AAW7AXL3-F1
#
_cell.length_a   1.000
_cell.length_b   1.000
_cell.length_c   1.000
_cell.angle_alpha   90.00
_cell.angle_beta   90.00
_cell.angle_gamma   90.00
#
_symmetry.space_group_name_H-M   'P 1'
#
loop_
_entity.id
_entity.type
_entity.pdbx_description
1 polymer ?
#
loop_
_entity_poly.entity_id
_entity_poly.type
_entity_poly.pdbx_seq_one_letter_code
_entity_poly.pdbx_strand_id
1 'polypeptide(L)'
;MMIFDEQGLPILDQFSEEDFVDCVFKIHDLKSRDDVYTFTLLASHKEKTVGFAVTLLKEIGPGFDGDMNLIPEHVCRPGLRFESIGKPSDNLITALAALYELGKGALRMVSEESFTAIALHQGDISLETDEIKIKLFGRDGEPFVEEDYFESFFNVDLSGGFVFWNEKDPDYRAPLVRALGTG
;
A
#
# COMPACT_ATOMS: atom_id res chain seq x y z
N MET A 1 7.87 11.17 15.93
CA MET A 1 7.33 12.46 15.42
C MET A 1 7.49 12.43 13.92
N MET A 2 6.44 12.74 13.15
CA MET A 2 6.51 12.74 11.68
C MET A 2 7.31 13.95 11.19
N ILE A 3 8.24 13.69 10.27
CA ILE A 3 9.09 14.66 9.57
C ILE A 3 8.50 14.92 8.19
N PHE A 4 8.47 16.19 7.81
CA PHE A 4 7.94 16.67 6.54
C PHE A 4 9.00 17.45 5.77
N ASP A 5 8.89 17.45 4.45
CA ASP A 5 9.64 18.37 3.59
C ASP A 5 9.02 19.79 3.58
N GLU A 6 9.62 20.69 2.81
CA GLU A 6 9.16 22.08 2.69
C GLU A 6 7.76 22.21 2.06
N GLN A 7 7.29 21.18 1.35
CA GLN A 7 5.95 21.13 0.74
C GLN A 7 4.92 20.49 1.67
N GLY A 8 5.33 20.06 2.88
CA GLY A 8 4.45 19.42 3.86
C GLY A 8 4.09 17.98 3.50
N LEU A 9 4.92 17.30 2.69
CA LEU A 9 4.85 15.88 2.42
C LEU A 9 5.74 15.11 3.41
N PRO A 10 5.30 13.96 3.93
CA PRO A 10 6.13 13.17 4.82
C PRO A 10 7.34 12.61 4.07
N ILE A 11 8.48 12.48 4.77
CA ILE A 11 9.62 11.73 4.25
C ILE A 11 9.24 10.25 4.18
N LEU A 12 9.35 9.65 2.99
CA LEU A 12 8.80 8.32 2.66
C LEU A 12 9.21 7.25 3.66
N ASP A 13 10.51 7.11 3.92
CA ASP A 13 11.15 5.99 4.60
C ASP A 13 11.51 6.30 6.07
N GLN A 14 10.97 7.37 6.64
CA GLN A 14 11.38 7.91 7.95
C GLN A 14 11.14 6.98 9.14
N PHE A 15 10.31 5.94 8.97
CA PHE A 15 10.00 4.96 10.00
C PHE A 15 10.68 3.60 9.74
N SER A 16 11.52 3.51 8.71
CA SER A 16 12.24 2.28 8.39
C SER A 16 13.21 1.91 9.52
N GLU A 17 13.31 0.62 9.79
CA GLU A 17 14.26 0.01 10.73
C GLU A 17 15.36 -0.76 9.95
N GLU A 18 16.39 -1.27 10.63
CA GLU A 18 17.56 -1.88 9.95
C GLU A 18 17.19 -2.95 8.92
N ASP A 19 16.07 -3.67 9.11
CA ASP A 19 15.65 -4.77 8.25
C ASP A 19 14.34 -4.51 7.48
N PHE A 20 13.60 -3.44 7.78
CA PHE A 20 12.27 -3.18 7.22
C PHE A 20 12.13 -1.73 6.72
N VAL A 21 11.58 -1.59 5.52
CA VAL A 21 11.24 -0.31 4.89
C VAL A 21 9.77 -0.04 5.12
N ASP A 22 9.49 0.95 5.95
CA ASP A 22 8.12 1.38 6.23
C ASP A 22 7.85 2.72 5.54
N CYS A 23 6.96 2.69 4.55
CA CYS A 23 6.63 3.83 3.74
C CYS A 23 5.43 4.59 4.33
N VAL A 24 5.59 5.88 4.60
CA VAL A 24 4.49 6.75 5.01
C VAL A 24 4.08 7.70 3.89
N PHE A 25 2.77 7.86 3.71
CA PHE A 25 2.18 8.74 2.72
C PHE A 25 1.10 9.62 3.33
N LYS A 26 0.98 10.83 2.79
CA LYS A 26 -0.14 11.72 3.05
C LYS A 26 -1.26 11.48 2.04
N ILE A 27 -2.49 11.49 2.50
CA ILE A 27 -3.70 11.35 1.68
C ILE A 27 -4.05 12.70 1.04
N HIS A 28 -4.29 12.67 -0.26
CA HIS A 28 -4.75 13.78 -1.08
C HIS A 28 -5.99 13.36 -1.88
N ASP A 29 -6.82 14.34 -2.26
CA ASP A 29 -7.97 14.15 -3.15
C ASP A 29 -8.94 13.01 -2.75
N LEU A 30 -9.10 12.77 -1.44
CA LEU A 30 -10.01 11.75 -0.91
C LEU A 30 -11.44 12.01 -1.40
N LYS A 31 -11.99 11.00 -2.07
CA LYS A 31 -13.36 10.96 -2.56
C LYS A 31 -14.01 9.66 -2.14
N SER A 32 -15.25 9.77 -1.74
CA SER A 32 -16.15 8.64 -1.49
C SER A 32 -17.03 8.46 -2.72
N ARG A 33 -17.05 7.27 -3.32
CA ARG A 33 -17.91 6.95 -4.48
C ARG A 33 -18.50 5.56 -4.28
N ASP A 34 -19.81 5.42 -4.41
CA ASP A 34 -20.50 4.12 -4.33
C ASP A 34 -19.97 3.25 -3.18
N ASP A 35 -19.30 2.15 -3.50
CA ASP A 35 -18.71 1.14 -2.63
C ASP A 35 -17.20 1.33 -2.36
N VAL A 36 -16.57 2.41 -2.83
CA VAL A 36 -15.12 2.64 -2.74
C VAL A 36 -14.72 4.02 -2.21
N TYR A 37 -13.56 4.08 -1.57
CA TYR A 37 -12.77 5.29 -1.43
C TYR A 37 -11.73 5.37 -2.54
N THR A 38 -11.57 6.57 -3.11
CA THR A 38 -10.47 6.87 -4.03
C THR A 38 -9.65 8.02 -3.48
N PHE A 39 -8.33 7.89 -3.44
CA PHE A 39 -7.43 8.94 -2.97
C PHE A 39 -6.06 8.82 -3.63
N THR A 40 -5.28 9.89 -3.56
CA THR A 40 -3.88 9.91 -3.98
C THR A 40 -2.97 9.92 -2.77
N LEU A 41 -1.94 9.09 -2.78
CA LEU A 41 -0.91 9.02 -1.76
C LEU A 41 0.34 9.73 -2.25
N LEU A 42 0.83 10.69 -1.47
CA LEU A 42 2.04 11.46 -1.78
C LEU A 42 3.01 11.45 -0.60
N ALA A 43 4.30 11.33 -0.92
CA ALA A 43 5.41 11.48 0.01
C ALA A 43 6.61 12.12 -0.70
N SER A 44 7.67 12.37 0.05
CA SER A 44 8.93 12.91 -0.43
C SER A 44 10.06 11.91 -0.22
N HIS A 45 10.87 11.69 -1.25
CA HIS A 45 12.08 10.89 -1.12
C HIS A 45 13.19 11.50 -1.97
N LYS A 46 14.29 11.90 -1.33
CA LYS A 46 15.45 12.56 -1.96
C LYS A 46 15.03 13.73 -2.87
N GLU A 47 14.26 14.65 -2.31
CA GLU A 47 13.75 15.88 -2.98
C GLU A 47 12.82 15.62 -4.18
N LYS A 48 12.33 14.38 -4.34
CA LYS A 48 11.34 14.04 -5.36
C LYS A 48 10.04 13.66 -4.70
N THR A 49 8.95 14.18 -5.26
CA THR A 49 7.61 13.66 -4.98
C THR A 49 7.50 12.24 -5.50
N VAL A 50 7.05 11.35 -4.63
CA VAL A 50 6.71 9.95 -4.91
C VAL A 50 5.25 9.73 -4.56
N GLY A 51 4.56 8.82 -5.27
CA GLY A 51 3.16 8.58 -4.98
C GLY A 51 2.40 7.79 -6.04
N PHE A 52 1.15 7.47 -5.73
CA PHE A 52 0.25 6.65 -6.55
C PHE A 52 -1.20 6.91 -6.12
N ALA A 53 -2.16 6.52 -6.95
CA ALA A 53 -3.57 6.55 -6.60
C ALA A 53 -4.01 5.20 -6.03
N VAL A 54 -5.00 5.24 -5.14
CA VAL A 54 -5.58 4.09 -4.46
C VAL A 54 -7.07 4.09 -4.66
N THR A 55 -7.61 2.92 -5.02
CA THR A 55 -9.02 2.60 -4.89
C THR A 55 -9.17 1.51 -3.83
N LEU A 56 -9.88 1.81 -2.73
CA LEU A 56 -10.09 0.91 -1.59
C LEU A 56 -11.58 0.62 -1.41
N LEU A 57 -11.95 -0.66 -1.29
CA LEU A 57 -13.33 -1.06 -0.98
C LEU A 57 -13.74 -0.57 0.42
N LYS A 58 -14.93 0.03 0.53
CA LYS A 58 -15.50 0.51 1.80
C LYS A 58 -15.91 -0.63 2.71
N GLU A 59 -16.49 -1.68 2.13
CA GLU A 59 -17.00 -2.84 2.86
C GLU A 59 -15.89 -3.86 3.15
N ILE A 60 -14.74 -3.39 3.62
CA ILE A 60 -13.73 -4.29 4.19
C ILE A 60 -14.18 -4.63 5.61
N GLY A 61 -14.97 -5.69 5.75
CA GLY A 61 -15.43 -6.17 7.05
C GLY A 61 -14.30 -6.74 7.92
N PRO A 62 -14.58 -7.13 9.18
CA PRO A 62 -13.61 -7.82 10.03
C PRO A 62 -13.01 -9.03 9.36
N GLY A 63 -11.68 -9.09 9.26
CA GLY A 63 -11.02 -10.29 8.75
C GLY A 63 -11.18 -11.48 9.68
N PHE A 64 -11.43 -11.27 10.98
CA PHE A 64 -11.49 -12.34 11.97
C PHE A 64 -12.74 -12.29 12.84
N ASP A 65 -13.29 -13.46 13.16
CA ASP A 65 -14.37 -13.61 14.13
C ASP A 65 -13.86 -13.49 15.58
N GLY A 66 -14.76 -13.60 16.56
CA GLY A 66 -14.41 -13.50 17.99
C GLY A 66 -13.43 -14.58 18.48
N ASP A 67 -13.29 -15.68 17.76
CA ASP A 67 -12.42 -16.82 18.06
C ASP A 67 -11.12 -16.81 17.23
N MET A 68 -10.85 -15.71 16.51
CA MET A 68 -9.68 -15.52 15.62
C MET A 68 -9.67 -16.43 14.38
N ASN A 69 -10.82 -16.94 13.95
CA ASN A 69 -10.92 -17.60 12.65
C ASN A 69 -11.08 -16.56 11.56
N LEU A 70 -10.44 -16.79 10.41
CA LEU A 70 -10.63 -15.96 9.22
C LEU A 70 -12.09 -16.04 8.77
N ILE A 71 -12.70 -14.90 8.48
CA ILE A 71 -14.04 -14.79 7.89
C ILE A 71 -13.91 -14.78 6.36
N PRO A 72 -14.25 -15.88 5.65
CA PRO A 72 -13.99 -15.98 4.21
C PRO A 72 -14.72 -14.93 3.38
N GLU A 73 -15.90 -14.51 3.82
CA GLU A 73 -16.74 -13.50 3.16
C GLU A 73 -16.09 -12.11 3.16
N HIS A 74 -15.17 -11.84 4.08
CA HIS A 74 -14.45 -10.55 4.18
C HIS A 74 -13.06 -10.60 3.53
N VAL A 75 -12.73 -11.69 2.82
CA VAL A 75 -11.55 -11.75 1.95
C VAL A 75 -11.90 -11.07 0.61
N CYS A 76 -11.52 -9.80 0.47
CA CYS A 76 -11.95 -8.96 -0.64
C CYS A 76 -11.05 -9.16 -1.85
N ARG A 77 -11.61 -9.55 -3.01
CA ARG A 77 -10.89 -9.85 -4.26
C ARG A 77 -11.50 -9.13 -5.48
N PRO A 78 -10.92 -8.01 -5.98
CA PRO A 78 -9.90 -7.19 -5.33
C PRO A 78 -10.52 -6.34 -4.22
N GLY A 79 -9.80 -6.16 -3.11
CA GLY A 79 -10.17 -5.22 -2.06
C GLY A 79 -9.48 -3.87 -2.19
N LEU A 80 -8.35 -3.82 -2.90
CA LEU A 80 -7.56 -2.62 -3.10
C LEU A 80 -6.91 -2.62 -4.50
N ARG A 81 -6.78 -1.45 -5.11
CA ARG A 81 -5.98 -1.23 -6.33
C ARG A 81 -5.01 -0.08 -6.15
N PHE A 82 -3.79 -0.24 -6.65
CA PHE A 82 -2.83 0.82 -6.87
C PHE A 82 -2.85 1.22 -8.33
N GLU A 83 -2.82 2.53 -8.61
CA GLU A 83 -2.88 3.09 -9.95
C GLU A 83 -1.76 4.13 -10.13
N SER A 84 -1.07 4.07 -11.27
CA SER A 84 -0.01 5.03 -11.58
C SER A 84 -0.58 6.42 -11.86
N ILE A 85 0.03 7.42 -11.25
CA ILE A 85 -0.21 8.86 -11.52
C ILE A 85 0.90 9.48 -12.37
N GLY A 86 1.66 8.63 -13.07
CA GLY A 86 2.77 9.04 -13.93
C GLY A 86 4.07 9.24 -13.17
N LYS A 87 4.70 10.41 -13.31
CA LYS A 87 6.07 10.61 -12.83
C LYS A 87 6.29 10.37 -11.33
N PRO A 88 5.38 10.76 -10.41
CA PRO A 88 5.51 10.42 -8.99
C PRO A 88 5.52 8.90 -8.74
N SER A 89 4.77 8.14 -9.52
CA SER A 89 4.70 6.67 -9.42
C SER A 89 5.98 6.00 -9.92
N ASP A 90 6.53 6.47 -11.04
CA ASP A 90 7.85 6.04 -11.53
C ASP A 90 8.95 6.31 -10.50
N ASN A 91 8.90 7.49 -9.87
CA ASN A 91 9.84 7.85 -8.81
C ASN A 91 9.68 6.94 -7.59
N LEU A 92 8.45 6.56 -7.22
CA LEU A 92 8.18 5.66 -6.10
C LEU A 92 8.79 4.28 -6.35
N ILE A 93 8.48 3.64 -7.49
CA ILE A 93 8.99 2.29 -7.75
C ILE A 93 10.51 2.28 -7.90
N THR A 94 11.08 3.34 -8.48
CA THR A 94 12.54 3.53 -8.50
C THR A 94 13.12 3.70 -7.08
N ALA A 95 12.42 4.42 -6.19
CA ALA A 95 12.84 4.59 -4.81
C ALA A 95 12.79 3.27 -4.03
N LEU A 96 11.69 2.51 -4.14
CA LEU A 96 11.55 1.20 -3.51
C LEU A 96 12.63 0.23 -3.97
N ALA A 97 12.88 0.12 -5.27
CA ALA A 97 13.95 -0.73 -5.79
C ALA A 97 15.34 -0.37 -5.23
N ALA A 98 15.59 0.92 -4.99
CA ALA A 98 16.82 1.40 -4.38
C ALA A 98 16.88 1.13 -2.86
N LEU A 99 15.77 1.32 -2.14
CA LEU A 99 15.65 1.03 -0.70
C LEU A 99 15.79 -0.48 -0.43
N TYR A 100 15.30 -1.31 -1.33
CA TYR A 100 15.39 -2.77 -1.28
C TYR A 100 16.71 -3.34 -1.84
N GLU A 101 17.63 -2.47 -2.28
CA GLU A 101 18.91 -2.88 -2.87
C GLU A 101 18.80 -3.79 -4.11
N LEU A 102 17.65 -3.77 -4.80
CA LEU A 102 17.36 -4.60 -5.98
C LEU A 102 17.95 -4.06 -7.28
N GLY A 103 18.52 -2.85 -7.25
CA GLY A 103 19.21 -2.24 -8.37
C GLY A 103 18.98 -0.74 -8.48
N LYS A 104 19.77 -0.09 -9.34
CA LYS A 104 19.74 1.36 -9.58
C LYS A 104 19.37 1.61 -11.05
N GLY A 105 18.11 1.34 -11.38
CA GLY A 105 17.52 1.61 -12.69
C GLY A 105 16.31 2.53 -12.55
N ALA A 106 16.06 3.35 -13.56
CA ALA A 106 14.80 4.07 -13.63
C ALA A 106 13.70 3.07 -13.99
N LEU A 107 12.71 2.92 -13.13
CA LEU A 107 11.54 2.08 -13.37
C LEU A 107 10.33 2.94 -13.68
N ARG A 108 9.39 2.37 -14.42
CA ARG A 108 8.05 2.92 -14.65
C ARG A 108 7.03 2.09 -13.91
N MET A 109 6.14 2.74 -13.17
CA MET A 109 5.04 2.01 -12.52
C MET A 109 4.07 1.52 -13.60
N VAL A 110 3.58 0.29 -13.46
CA VAL A 110 2.48 -0.24 -14.29
C VAL A 110 1.23 0.63 -14.13
N SER A 111 0.30 0.55 -15.08
CA SER A 111 -0.92 1.36 -15.01
C SER A 111 -1.73 1.07 -13.75
N GLU A 112 -1.84 -0.20 -13.37
CA GLU A 112 -2.53 -0.64 -12.18
C GLU A 112 -1.98 -1.98 -11.65
N GLU A 113 -2.15 -2.22 -10.35
CA GLU A 113 -1.99 -3.53 -9.71
C GLU A 113 -3.12 -3.72 -8.68
N SER A 114 -3.71 -4.91 -8.67
CA SER A 114 -4.82 -5.25 -7.78
C SER A 114 -4.38 -6.18 -6.67
N PHE A 115 -5.00 -6.04 -5.50
CA PHE A 115 -4.68 -6.81 -4.31
C PHE A 115 -5.93 -7.48 -3.74
N THR A 116 -5.78 -8.72 -3.32
CA THR A 116 -6.66 -9.28 -2.29
C THR A 116 -6.36 -8.57 -0.98
N ALA A 117 -7.40 -8.17 -0.24
CA ALA A 117 -7.27 -7.42 1.00
C ALA A 117 -8.05 -8.09 2.14
N ILE A 118 -7.42 -8.14 3.32
CA ILE A 118 -8.04 -8.64 4.56
C ILE A 118 -7.76 -7.64 5.68
N ALA A 119 -8.80 -7.10 6.32
CA ALA A 119 -8.63 -6.23 7.47
C ALA A 119 -8.22 -7.02 8.72
N LEU A 120 -7.18 -6.58 9.42
CA LEU A 120 -6.58 -7.29 10.55
C LEU A 120 -7.22 -6.86 11.88
N HIS A 121 -8.53 -7.04 12.01
CA HIS A 121 -9.27 -6.76 13.24
C HIS A 121 -10.45 -7.72 13.42
N GLN A 122 -11.01 -7.67 14.63
CA GLN A 122 -12.28 -8.28 15.01
C GLN A 122 -13.34 -7.18 15.19
N GLY A 123 -14.62 -7.55 15.10
CA GLY A 123 -15.75 -6.63 15.33
C GLY A 123 -15.92 -5.56 14.25
N ASP A 124 -16.87 -4.66 14.45
CA ASP A 124 -17.18 -3.61 13.47
C ASP A 124 -16.09 -2.52 13.46
N ILE A 125 -15.75 -2.04 12.26
CA ILE A 125 -14.85 -0.90 12.03
C ILE A 125 -15.50 0.13 11.12
N SER A 126 -15.01 1.35 11.18
CA SER A 126 -15.34 2.40 10.24
C SER A 126 -14.07 3.02 9.67
N LEU A 127 -13.86 2.87 8.36
CA LEU A 127 -12.76 3.53 7.63
C LEU A 127 -12.71 5.04 7.81
N GLU A 128 -13.83 5.67 8.15
CA GLU A 128 -13.90 7.12 8.35
C GLU A 128 -13.31 7.58 9.70
N THR A 129 -13.30 6.69 10.70
CA THR A 129 -12.98 7.05 12.09
C THR A 129 -11.84 6.25 12.69
N ASP A 130 -11.59 5.05 12.19
CA ASP A 130 -10.62 4.12 12.75
C ASP A 130 -9.39 3.99 11.84
N GLU A 131 -8.22 3.81 12.46
CA GLU A 131 -7.05 3.31 11.75
C GLU A 131 -7.24 1.81 11.49
N ILE A 132 -7.24 1.42 10.21
CA ILE A 132 -7.45 0.02 9.82
C ILE A 132 -6.19 -0.53 9.22
N LYS A 133 -5.70 -1.60 9.83
CA LYS A 133 -4.57 -2.39 9.33
C LYS A 133 -5.08 -3.40 8.32
N ILE A 134 -4.60 -3.33 7.09
CA ILE A 134 -5.01 -4.24 6.02
C ILE A 134 -3.81 -5.07 5.61
N LYS A 135 -4.00 -6.38 5.50
CA LYS A 135 -3.02 -7.26 4.87
C LYS A 135 -3.34 -7.38 3.39
N LEU A 136 -2.36 -7.06 2.55
CA LEU A 136 -2.45 -7.16 1.10
C LEU A 136 -1.76 -8.42 0.61
N PHE A 137 -2.38 -9.06 -0.38
CA PHE A 137 -1.85 -10.22 -1.09
C PHE A 137 -1.82 -9.86 -2.58
N GLY A 138 -0.63 -9.83 -3.15
CA GLY A 138 -0.39 -9.55 -4.56
C GLY A 138 -0.09 -10.85 -5.32
N ARG A 139 -0.56 -10.92 -6.57
CA ARG A 139 -0.37 -12.10 -7.45
C ARG A 139 -0.83 -13.43 -6.82
N ASP A 140 -1.88 -13.39 -6.01
CA ASP A 140 -2.49 -14.55 -5.33
C ASP A 140 -3.61 -15.22 -6.16
N GLY A 141 -3.66 -14.92 -7.46
CA GLY A 141 -4.67 -15.46 -8.39
C GLY A 141 -4.32 -16.84 -8.95
N GLU A 142 -5.21 -17.36 -9.80
CA GLU A 142 -5.04 -18.65 -10.48
C GLU A 142 -4.72 -18.47 -11.97
N PRO A 143 -3.70 -19.16 -12.53
CA PRO A 143 -2.80 -20.10 -11.86
C PRO A 143 -1.83 -19.40 -10.90
N PHE A 144 -1.64 -19.98 -9.72
CA PHE A 144 -0.71 -19.45 -8.72
C PHE A 144 0.74 -19.63 -9.14
N VAL A 145 1.54 -18.55 -9.09
CA VAL A 145 2.98 -18.54 -9.35
C VAL A 145 3.69 -18.02 -8.10
N GLU A 146 4.32 -18.94 -7.37
CA GLU A 146 4.91 -18.65 -6.06
C GLU A 146 6.00 -17.57 -6.13
N GLU A 147 6.78 -17.53 -7.22
CA GLU A 147 7.86 -16.55 -7.38
C GLU A 147 7.37 -15.11 -7.64
N ASP A 148 6.10 -14.94 -8.02
CA ASP A 148 5.48 -13.63 -8.24
C ASP A 148 4.61 -13.18 -7.07
N TYR A 149 4.32 -14.08 -6.13
CA TYR A 149 3.51 -13.80 -4.94
C TYR A 149 4.22 -12.87 -3.97
N PHE A 150 3.46 -11.95 -3.38
CA PHE A 150 3.97 -11.06 -2.35
C PHE A 150 2.91 -10.57 -1.38
N GLU A 151 3.33 -10.17 -0.19
CA GLU A 151 2.47 -9.64 0.85
C GLU A 151 3.03 -8.34 1.44
N SER A 152 2.14 -7.46 1.89
CA SER A 152 2.51 -6.26 2.65
C SER A 152 1.38 -5.84 3.59
N PHE A 153 1.66 -4.91 4.50
CA PHE A 153 0.65 -4.28 5.34
C PHE A 153 0.35 -2.87 4.84
N PHE A 154 -0.93 -2.51 4.84
CA PHE A 154 -1.42 -1.23 4.37
C PHE A 154 -2.38 -0.66 5.42
N ASN A 155 -1.84 0.18 6.30
CA ASN A 155 -2.57 0.76 7.41
C ASN A 155 -3.15 2.10 6.97
N VAL A 156 -4.47 2.24 7.01
CA VAL A 156 -5.19 3.39 6.50
C VAL A 156 -5.78 4.17 7.67
N ASP A 157 -5.38 5.42 7.81
CA ASP A 157 -5.98 6.40 8.74
C ASP A 157 -6.53 7.57 7.92
N LEU A 158 -7.78 7.43 7.45
CA LEU A 158 -8.43 8.50 6.69
C LEU A 158 -8.63 9.76 7.54
N SER A 159 -8.88 9.59 8.84
CA SER A 159 -9.15 10.68 9.78
C SER A 159 -7.92 11.53 10.06
N GLY A 160 -6.76 10.89 10.24
CA GLY A 160 -5.46 11.53 10.37
C GLY A 160 -4.86 11.96 9.02
N GLY A 161 -5.36 11.41 7.92
CA GLY A 161 -4.95 11.77 6.56
C GLY A 161 -3.65 11.10 6.12
N PHE A 162 -3.36 9.89 6.63
CA PHE A 162 -2.12 9.16 6.36
C PHE A 162 -2.37 7.69 6.01
N VAL A 163 -1.41 7.12 5.28
CA VAL A 163 -1.29 5.69 5.05
C VAL A 163 0.14 5.25 5.38
N PHE A 164 0.25 4.09 5.99
CA PHE A 164 1.52 3.39 6.21
C PHE A 164 1.51 2.11 5.39
N TRP A 165 2.43 2.01 4.43
CA TRP A 165 2.64 0.83 3.61
C TRP A 165 3.95 0.17 4.04
N ASN A 166 3.80 -0.94 4.75
CA ASN A 166 4.86 -1.58 5.50
C ASN A 166 5.17 -2.95 4.93
N GLU A 167 6.43 -3.32 4.99
CA GLU A 167 6.88 -4.65 4.59
C GLU A 167 6.35 -5.72 5.54
N LYS A 168 6.07 -6.90 4.99
CA LYS A 168 5.88 -8.11 5.81
C LYS A 168 7.18 -8.89 5.94
N ASP A 169 7.90 -9.04 4.83
CA ASP A 169 9.09 -9.88 4.72
C ASP A 169 10.00 -9.36 3.59
N PRO A 170 11.32 -9.24 3.80
CA PRO A 170 12.28 -8.88 2.75
C PRO A 170 12.22 -9.77 1.49
N ASP A 171 11.84 -11.04 1.60
CA ASP A 171 11.75 -11.94 0.44
C ASP A 171 10.66 -11.50 -0.56
N TYR A 172 9.70 -10.69 -0.11
CA TYR A 172 8.66 -10.13 -0.97
C TYR A 172 9.06 -8.87 -1.74
N ARG A 173 10.24 -8.30 -1.49
CA ARG A 173 10.73 -7.07 -2.15
C ARG A 173 10.79 -7.20 -3.67
N ALA A 174 11.42 -8.27 -4.15
CA ALA A 174 11.62 -8.52 -5.57
C ALA A 174 10.30 -8.76 -6.34
N PRO A 175 9.39 -9.65 -5.89
CA PRO A 175 8.09 -9.81 -6.53
C PRO A 175 7.24 -8.54 -6.48
N LEU A 176 7.24 -7.79 -5.38
CA LEU A 176 6.52 -6.52 -5.27
C LEU A 176 7.00 -5.49 -6.31
N VAL A 177 8.31 -5.26 -6.42
CA VAL A 177 8.87 -4.30 -7.38
C VAL A 177 8.63 -4.75 -8.82
N ARG A 178 8.70 -6.06 -9.11
CA ARG A 178 8.40 -6.61 -10.43
C ARG A 178 6.93 -6.50 -10.80
N ALA A 179 6.02 -6.69 -9.85
CA ALA A 179 4.59 -6.58 -10.08
C ALA A 179 4.17 -5.12 -10.36
N LEU A 180 4.78 -4.17 -9.65
CA LEU A 180 4.46 -2.76 -9.76
C LEU A 180 5.28 -2.01 -10.82
N GLY A 181 6.41 -2.57 -11.26
CA GLY A 181 7.42 -1.85 -12.03
C GLY A 181 7.83 -2.53 -13.33
N THR A 182 8.12 -1.72 -14.34
CA THR A 182 8.72 -2.14 -15.62
C THR A 182 9.95 -1.29 -15.91
N GLY A 183 10.96 -1.88 -16.55
CA GLY A 183 12.21 -1.21 -16.97
C GLY A 183 12.29 -1.01 -18.47
#